data_AF-A0A168SVJ9-F1
#
_entry.id   AF-A0A168SVJ9-F1
#
_cell.length_a   1.000
_cell.length_b   1.000
_cell.length_c   1.000
_cell.angle_alpha   90.00
_cell.angle_beta   90.00
_cell.angle_gamma   90.00
#
_symmetry.space_group_name_H-M   'P 1'
#
loop_
_entity.id
_entity.type
_entity.pdbx_description
1 polymer ?
#
loop_
_entity_poly.entity_id
_entity_poly.type
_entity_poly.pdbx_seq_one_letter_code
_entity_poly.pdbx_strand_id
1 'polypeptide(L)'
;MDKKKTRLGLSKQDRDNMRLYGERKKWEQRLHAIHLANKYNKSDTEKEILSKISQWRSHAQEAATALLPCYRDLHDSYPSDSSEKMDDMTSMLTIMGIDPAFIGYSAHLGDFIE
;
A
#
# COMPACT_ATOMS: atom_id res chain seq x y z
N MET A 1 -17.34 40.28 51.99
CA MET A 1 -16.73 40.34 50.64
C MET A 1 -16.92 38.99 49.97
N ASP A 2 -17.99 38.86 49.19
CA ASP A 2 -18.31 37.60 48.51
C ASP A 2 -17.48 37.44 47.24
N LYS A 3 -16.48 36.57 47.30
CA LYS A 3 -15.74 36.11 46.13
C LYS A 3 -16.63 35.15 45.33
N LYS A 4 -17.41 35.69 44.39
CA LYS A 4 -18.11 34.88 43.39
C LYS A 4 -17.07 34.09 42.58
N LYS A 5 -17.10 32.77 42.70
CA LYS A 5 -16.30 31.83 41.89
C LYS A 5 -16.66 32.01 40.41
N THR A 6 -15.80 32.68 39.65
CA THR A 6 -15.88 32.76 38.19
C THR A 6 -15.72 31.34 37.65
N ARG A 7 -16.79 30.74 37.14
CA ARG A 7 -16.71 29.44 36.46
C ARG A 7 -15.92 29.64 35.17
N LEU A 8 -14.67 29.18 35.17
CA LEU A 8 -13.83 29.00 33.99
C LEU A 8 -14.47 27.93 33.10
N GLY A 9 -15.35 28.35 32.21
CA GLY A 9 -15.97 27.49 31.22
C GLY A 9 -16.40 28.33 30.03
N LEU A 10 -16.20 27.80 28.83
CA LEU A 10 -16.66 28.43 27.59
C LEU A 10 -18.17 28.72 27.69
N SER A 11 -18.57 29.88 27.16
CA SER A 11 -19.98 30.25 27.13
C SER A 11 -20.78 29.18 26.36
N LYS A 12 -22.09 29.08 26.61
CA LYS A 12 -22.94 28.14 25.88
C LYS A 12 -22.83 28.39 24.37
N GLN A 13 -22.79 29.66 23.97
CA GLN A 13 -22.66 30.07 22.59
C GLN A 13 -21.32 29.66 21.97
N ASP A 14 -20.21 29.77 22.71
CA ASP A 14 -18.90 29.32 22.21
C ASP A 14 -18.82 27.80 22.04
N ARG A 15 -19.46 27.04 22.95
CA ARG A 15 -19.56 25.59 22.83
C ARG A 15 -20.39 25.17 21.62
N ASP A 16 -21.52 25.83 21.40
CA ASP A 16 -22.37 25.57 20.23
C ASP A 16 -21.65 25.95 18.93
N ASN A 17 -20.91 27.06 18.91
CA ASN A 17 -20.09 27.48 17.77
C ASN A 17 -18.97 26.47 17.46
N MET A 18 -18.25 25.96 18.47
CA MET A 18 -17.25 24.91 18.27
C MET A 18 -17.87 23.61 17.73
N ARG A 19 -19.06 23.23 18.22
CA ARG A 19 -19.79 22.06 17.73
C ARG A 19 -20.16 22.20 16.26
N LEU A 20 -20.77 23.33 15.88
CA LEU A 20 -21.16 23.64 14.51
C LEU A 20 -19.95 23.68 13.56
N TYR A 21 -18.83 24.24 14.01
CA TYR A 21 -17.58 24.22 13.23
C TYR A 21 -17.07 22.79 13.00
N GLY A 22 -17.10 21.94 14.04
CA GLY A 22 -16.73 20.53 13.92
C GLY A 22 -17.67 19.75 13.00
N GLU A 23 -18.98 19.99 13.08
CA GLU A 23 -19.97 19.41 12.17
C GLU A 23 -19.73 19.85 10.72
N ARG A 24 -19.49 21.16 10.50
CA ARG A 24 -19.17 21.69 9.17
C ARG A 24 -17.93 21.03 8.57
N LYS A 25 -16.83 20.92 9.33
CA LYS A 25 -15.61 20.26 8.86
C LYS A 25 -15.87 18.80 8.46
N LYS A 26 -16.69 18.07 9.23
CA LYS A 26 -17.09 16.69 8.90
C LYS A 26 -17.89 16.64 7.60
N TRP A 27 -18.82 17.57 7.39
CA TRP A 27 -19.60 17.64 6.16
C TRP A 27 -18.74 17.98 4.94
N GLU A 28 -17.79 18.90 5.07
CA GLU A 28 -16.83 19.23 4.01
C GLU A 28 -15.96 18.02 3.63
N GLN A 29 -15.48 17.26 4.61
CA GLN A 29 -14.74 16.01 4.37
C GLN A 29 -15.59 14.96 3.64
N ARG A 30 -16.84 14.77 4.06
CA ARG A 30 -17.77 13.85 3.39
C ARG A 30 -18.08 14.27 1.96
N LEU A 31 -18.29 15.57 1.73
CA LEU A 31 -18.52 16.10 0.39
C LEU A 31 -17.31 15.86 -0.52
N HIS A 32 -16.10 16.10 -0.01
CA HIS A 32 -14.86 15.83 -0.73
C HIS A 32 -14.70 14.32 -1.05
N ALA A 33 -14.99 13.44 -0.10
CA ALA A 33 -14.97 11.99 -0.32
C ALA A 33 -15.97 11.55 -1.40
N ILE A 34 -17.20 12.07 -1.36
CA ILE A 34 -18.23 11.80 -2.38
C ILE A 34 -17.80 12.34 -3.76
N HIS A 35 -17.20 13.52 -3.80
CA HIS A 35 -16.67 14.09 -5.05
C HIS A 35 -15.58 13.21 -5.66
N LEU A 36 -14.62 12.76 -4.85
CA LEU A 36 -13.58 11.82 -5.30
C LEU A 36 -14.19 10.50 -5.77
N ALA A 37 -15.10 9.90 -4.99
CA ALA A 37 -15.77 8.67 -5.38
C ALA A 37 -16.51 8.82 -6.72
N ASN A 38 -17.20 9.93 -6.93
CA ASN A 38 -17.88 10.21 -8.20
C ASN A 38 -16.90 10.44 -9.36
N LYS A 39 -15.74 11.06 -9.10
CA LYS A 39 -14.70 11.24 -10.12
C LYS A 39 -14.15 9.89 -10.56
N TYR A 40 -13.81 9.02 -9.61
CA TYR A 40 -13.25 7.69 -9.89
C TYR A 40 -14.28 6.68 -10.39
N ASN A 41 -15.57 6.83 -10.06
CA ASN A 41 -16.63 5.98 -10.62
C ASN A 41 -17.00 6.34 -12.06
N LYS A 42 -16.79 7.59 -12.47
CA LYS A 42 -17.08 8.05 -13.85
C LYS A 42 -15.96 7.73 -14.83
N SER A 43 -14.74 7.62 -14.34
CA SER A 43 -13.62 7.14 -15.12
C SER A 43 -13.58 5.62 -14.98
N ASP A 44 -13.52 4.87 -16.09
CA ASP A 44 -13.30 3.41 -16.07
C ASP A 44 -11.84 3.05 -15.62
N THR A 45 -11.25 3.94 -14.79
CA THR A 45 -9.88 3.97 -14.31
C THR A 45 -9.53 2.75 -13.49
N GLU A 46 -10.48 2.19 -12.74
CA GLU A 46 -10.18 1.02 -11.93
C GLU A 46 -9.85 -0.18 -12.83
N LYS A 47 -10.65 -0.44 -13.86
CA LYS A 47 -10.37 -1.52 -14.83
C LYS A 47 -9.08 -1.28 -15.59
N GLU A 48 -8.83 -0.03 -16.01
CA GLU A 48 -7.61 0.32 -16.72
C GLU A 48 -6.37 0.14 -15.83
N ILE A 49 -6.42 0.60 -14.58
CA ILE A 49 -5.33 0.43 -13.60
C ILE A 49 -5.11 -1.06 -13.30
N LEU A 50 -6.17 -1.83 -13.06
CA LEU A 50 -6.06 -3.27 -12.82
C LEU A 50 -5.46 -4.00 -14.03
N SER A 51 -5.90 -3.65 -15.25
CA SER A 51 -5.33 -4.17 -16.50
C SER A 51 -3.84 -3.84 -16.62
N LYS A 52 -3.44 -2.60 -16.30
CA LYS A 52 -2.03 -2.20 -16.30
C LYS A 52 -1.23 -2.95 -15.24
N ILE A 53 -1.73 -3.08 -14.01
CA ILE A 53 -1.07 -3.83 -12.94
C ILE A 53 -0.83 -5.28 -13.40
N SER A 54 -1.82 -5.92 -14.00
CA SER A 54 -1.69 -7.26 -14.56
C SER A 54 -0.61 -7.32 -15.65
N GLN A 55 -0.62 -6.41 -16.62
CA GLN A 55 0.42 -6.35 -17.68
C GLN A 55 1.83 -6.20 -17.11
N TRP A 56 2.03 -5.24 -16.19
CA TRP A 56 3.33 -5.00 -15.58
C TRP A 56 3.79 -6.18 -14.72
N ARG A 57 2.86 -6.84 -14.02
CA ARG A 57 3.14 -8.05 -13.26
C ARG A 57 3.66 -9.16 -14.17
N SER A 58 2.97 -9.46 -15.27
CA SER A 58 3.40 -10.49 -16.22
C SER A 58 4.80 -10.21 -16.77
N HIS A 59 5.09 -8.96 -17.17
CA HIS A 59 6.42 -8.59 -17.64
C HIS A 59 7.51 -8.76 -16.56
N ALA A 60 7.20 -8.45 -15.30
CA ALA A 60 8.13 -8.64 -14.20
C ALA A 60 8.39 -10.14 -13.93
N GLN A 61 7.36 -10.99 -14.02
CA GLN A 61 7.48 -12.44 -13.87
C GLN A 61 8.34 -13.06 -15.00
N GLU A 62 8.10 -12.64 -16.24
CA GLU A 62 8.90 -13.05 -17.42
C GLU A 62 10.36 -12.64 -17.26
N ALA A 63 10.62 -11.39 -16.86
CA ALA A 63 11.97 -10.88 -16.65
C ALA A 63 12.68 -11.62 -15.50
N ALA A 64 12.01 -11.86 -14.38
CA ALA A 64 12.57 -12.62 -13.27
C ALA A 64 12.91 -14.06 -13.69
N THR A 65 12.03 -14.72 -14.42
CA THR A 65 12.29 -16.08 -14.94
C THR A 65 13.49 -16.11 -15.88
N ALA A 66 13.63 -15.11 -16.74
CA ALA A 66 14.75 -14.99 -17.67
C ALA A 66 16.09 -14.68 -16.97
N LEU A 67 16.07 -13.96 -15.85
CA LEU A 67 17.27 -13.58 -15.09
C LEU A 67 17.73 -14.68 -14.12
N LEU A 68 16.83 -15.55 -13.67
CA LEU A 68 17.12 -16.59 -12.68
C LEU A 68 18.34 -17.47 -13.02
N PRO A 69 18.55 -17.94 -14.27
CA PRO A 69 19.73 -18.72 -14.61
C PRO A 69 21.03 -17.95 -14.38
N CYS A 70 21.09 -16.68 -14.81
CA CYS A 70 22.26 -15.83 -14.62
C CYS A 70 22.57 -15.60 -13.14
N TYR A 71 21.52 -15.46 -12.31
CA TYR A 71 21.67 -15.36 -10.87
C TYR A 71 22.26 -16.64 -10.27
N ARG A 72 21.74 -17.80 -10.65
CA ARG A 72 22.24 -19.11 -10.19
C ARG A 72 23.69 -19.33 -10.56
N ASP A 73 24.07 -19.07 -11.81
CA ASP A 73 25.45 -19.22 -12.28
C ASP A 73 26.44 -18.36 -11.47
N LEU A 74 26.01 -17.14 -11.09
CA LEU A 74 26.82 -16.23 -10.27
C LEU A 74 26.88 -16.67 -8.79
N HIS A 75 25.81 -17.25 -8.28
CA HIS A 75 25.72 -17.66 -6.88
C HIS A 75 26.42 -19.00 -6.62
N ASP A 76 26.35 -19.94 -7.57
CA ASP A 76 27.07 -21.22 -7.52
C ASP A 76 28.59 -21.04 -7.58
N SER A 77 29.08 -19.93 -8.12
CA SER A 77 30.51 -19.61 -8.14
C SER A 77 31.06 -19.08 -6.80
N TYR A 78 30.19 -18.71 -5.85
CA TYR A 78 30.56 -18.31 -4.49
C TYR A 78 29.58 -18.90 -3.46
N PRO A 79 29.66 -20.22 -3.19
CA PRO A 79 28.75 -20.87 -2.25
C PRO A 79 28.93 -20.24 -0.85
N SER A 80 27.88 -19.61 -0.34
CA SER A 80 27.85 -19.13 1.05
C SER A 80 27.39 -20.24 1.99
N ASP A 81 28.10 -20.46 3.09
CA ASP A 81 27.89 -21.53 4.08
C ASP A 81 26.61 -21.35 4.95
N SER A 82 25.63 -20.54 4.55
CA SER A 82 24.44 -20.29 5.35
C SER A 82 23.42 -21.44 5.27
N SER A 83 23.05 -21.98 6.43
CA SER A 83 22.22 -23.18 6.63
C SER A 83 20.71 -23.00 6.41
N GLU A 84 20.27 -21.90 5.81
CA GLU A 84 18.88 -21.72 5.38
C GLU A 84 18.88 -21.51 3.88
N LYS A 85 18.57 -22.57 3.13
CA LYS A 85 18.37 -22.48 1.68
C LYS A 85 17.03 -21.79 1.43
N MET A 86 17.06 -20.46 1.43
CA MET A 86 15.99 -19.66 0.86
C MET A 86 15.92 -19.96 -0.64
N ASP A 87 14.70 -20.06 -1.19
CA ASP A 87 14.52 -20.32 -2.62
C ASP A 87 15.25 -19.27 -3.48
N ASP A 88 15.88 -19.71 -4.58
CA ASP A 88 16.77 -18.86 -5.39
C ASP A 88 16.02 -17.68 -6.00
N MET A 89 14.78 -17.88 -6.43
CA MET A 89 13.95 -16.82 -6.99
C MET A 89 13.62 -15.79 -5.93
N THR A 90 13.22 -16.24 -4.74
CA THR A 90 12.93 -15.37 -3.59
C THR A 90 14.16 -14.54 -3.21
N SER A 91 15.34 -15.17 -3.20
CA SER A 91 16.61 -14.52 -2.90
C SER A 91 16.96 -13.47 -3.95
N MET A 92 16.84 -13.81 -5.23
CA MET A 92 17.08 -12.88 -6.35
C MET A 92 16.13 -11.68 -6.31
N LEU A 93 14.83 -11.91 -6.13
CA LEU A 93 13.82 -10.85 -6.03
C LEU A 93 14.11 -9.92 -4.85
N THR A 94 14.50 -10.48 -3.71
CA THR A 94 14.87 -9.71 -2.51
C THR A 94 16.07 -8.80 -2.78
N ILE A 95 17.10 -9.31 -3.47
CA ILE A 95 18.28 -8.51 -3.87
C ILE A 95 17.89 -7.37 -4.83
N MET A 96 16.94 -7.62 -5.73
CA MET A 96 16.40 -6.62 -6.65
C MET A 96 15.45 -5.61 -5.97
N GLY A 97 15.15 -5.78 -4.67
CA GLY A 97 14.23 -4.93 -3.93
C GLY A 97 12.75 -5.16 -4.31
N ILE A 98 12.43 -6.33 -4.86
CA ILE A 98 11.08 -6.71 -5.26
C ILE A 98 10.51 -7.66 -4.20
N ASP A 99 9.38 -7.27 -3.63
CA ASP A 99 8.62 -8.16 -2.75
C ASP A 99 7.94 -9.26 -3.60
N PRO A 100 8.24 -10.55 -3.35
CA PRO A 100 7.64 -11.68 -4.06
C PRO A 100 6.11 -11.64 -4.11
N ALA A 101 5.45 -11.12 -3.08
CA ALA A 101 3.99 -11.02 -3.02
C ALA A 101 3.41 -10.06 -4.07
N PHE A 102 4.14 -9.01 -4.48
CA PHE A 102 3.67 -8.07 -5.49
C PHE A 102 3.57 -8.69 -6.89
N ILE A 103 4.46 -9.63 -7.17
CA ILE A 103 4.49 -10.37 -8.44
C ILE A 103 3.89 -11.78 -8.33
N GLY A 104 3.28 -12.12 -7.19
CA GLY A 104 2.58 -13.38 -6.99
C GLY A 104 3.50 -14.61 -6.87
N TYR A 105 4.78 -14.46 -6.52
CA TYR A 105 5.66 -15.61 -6.40
C TYR A 105 5.46 -16.37 -5.09
N SER A 106 5.35 -17.71 -5.18
CA SER A 106 5.24 -18.60 -4.02
C SER A 106 6.45 -19.51 -3.92
N ALA A 107 7.32 -19.23 -2.94
CA ALA A 107 8.48 -20.06 -2.64
C ALA A 107 8.11 -21.51 -2.27
N HIS A 108 6.92 -21.75 -1.72
CA HIS A 108 6.47 -23.10 -1.41
C HIS A 108 6.15 -23.90 -2.68
N LEU A 109 5.51 -23.27 -3.67
CA LEU A 109 5.17 -23.92 -4.94
C LEU A 109 6.31 -23.89 -5.95
N GLY A 110 7.28 -23.00 -5.74
CA GLY A 110 8.37 -22.75 -6.68
C GLY A 110 7.92 -22.04 -7.95
N ASP A 111 6.77 -21.34 -7.92
CA ASP A 111 6.12 -20.77 -9.11
C ASP A 111 5.32 -19.49 -8.80
N PHE A 112 4.93 -18.77 -9.85
CA PHE A 112 4.03 -17.63 -9.79
C PHE A 112 2.56 -18.09 -9.73
N ILE A 113 1.80 -17.45 -8.84
CA ILE A 113 0.37 -17.64 -8.67
C ILE A 113 -0.36 -16.42 -9.25
N GLU A 114 -1.46 -16.66 -9.97
CA GLU A 114 -2.38 -15.61 -10.45
C GLU A 114 -3.20 -14.97 -9.32
#